data_AF-A0A255ZAM5-F1
#
_entry.id   AF-A0A255ZAM5-F1
#
_cell.length_a   1.000
_cell.length_b   1.000
_cell.length_c   1.000
_cell.angle_alpha   90.00
_cell.angle_beta   90.00
_cell.angle_gamma   90.00
#
_symmetry.space_group_name_H-M   'P 1'
#
loop_
_entity.id
_entity.type
_entity.pdbx_description
1 polymer ?
#
loop_
_entity_poly.entity_id
_entity_poly.type
_entity_poly.pdbx_seq_one_letter_code
_entity_poly.pdbx_strand_id
1 'polypeptide(L)'
;MTDTKNWKIDTSLLIAYKKSDWTDDSFSETGDGKYGVYIYNIDEWRMMSYAGLIAIYADKNNTKPLVNSADTWIWYDNEKTFDYAQLSDCFIFRKPAYNEYSTRPDFPFILIKPTEKVFGFIEWDATSIYYGFTELQNGKLTVKEVHPKDLENLNRPKRTNEIIDLNNIDWYHIKDFDKALEIYHRKTKKPVHNRTLPKARRTWW
;
A
#
# COMPACT_ATOMS: atom_id res chain seq x y z
N MET A 1 -1.11 7.89 23.60
CA MET A 1 -0.88 6.42 23.66
C MET A 1 -1.96 5.81 22.79
N THR A 2 -1.57 5.08 21.74
CA THR A 2 -2.49 4.50 20.75
C THR A 2 -3.43 3.50 21.42
N ASP A 3 -4.74 3.59 21.15
CA ASP A 3 -5.70 2.58 21.59
C ASP A 3 -5.50 1.29 20.79
N THR A 4 -4.88 0.28 21.43
CA THR A 4 -4.60 -1.01 20.80
C THR A 4 -5.75 -2.01 20.93
N LYS A 5 -6.94 -1.60 21.41
CA LYS A 5 -8.13 -2.48 21.55
C LYS A 5 -7.83 -3.80 22.29
N ASN A 6 -7.03 -3.72 23.36
CA ASN A 6 -6.54 -4.85 24.17
C ASN A 6 -5.51 -5.77 23.48
N TRP A 7 -4.99 -5.41 22.31
CA TRP A 7 -3.86 -6.12 21.71
C TRP A 7 -2.57 -5.78 22.45
N LYS A 8 -1.80 -6.82 22.79
CA LYS A 8 -0.48 -6.69 23.38
C LYS A 8 0.54 -6.36 22.29
N ILE A 9 0.81 -5.07 22.13
CA ILE A 9 1.81 -4.56 21.17
C ILE A 9 3.09 -4.24 21.93
N ASP A 10 4.18 -4.91 21.57
CA ASP A 10 5.52 -4.58 22.03
C ASP A 10 6.27 -3.85 20.91
N THR A 11 6.41 -2.53 21.04
CA THR A 11 7.05 -1.69 20.02
C THR A 11 8.55 -1.97 19.88
N SER A 12 9.19 -2.63 20.86
CA SER A 12 10.59 -3.05 20.75
C SER A 12 10.80 -4.18 19.72
N LEU A 13 9.73 -4.88 19.34
CA LEU A 13 9.72 -5.93 18.32
C LEU A 13 9.36 -5.42 16.92
N LEU A 14 9.05 -4.13 16.78
CA LEU A 14 8.79 -3.48 15.50
C LEU A 14 10.13 -3.12 14.82
N ILE A 15 10.25 -3.47 13.53
CA ILE A 15 11.51 -3.25 12.81
C ILE A 15 11.65 -1.76 12.50
N ALA A 16 12.84 -1.20 12.73
CA ALA A 16 13.12 0.21 12.47
C ALA A 16 12.19 1.20 13.21
N TYR A 17 11.53 0.79 14.29
CA TYR A 17 10.64 1.65 15.07
C TYR A 17 11.36 2.90 15.59
N LYS A 18 10.75 4.04 15.33
CA LYS A 18 11.17 5.37 15.75
C LYS A 18 9.92 6.18 16.04
N LYS A 19 9.75 6.52 17.31
CA LYS A 19 8.63 7.38 17.70
C LYS A 19 8.86 8.81 17.19
N SER A 20 7.89 9.32 16.42
CA SER A 20 7.82 10.72 16.03
C SER A 20 7.23 11.55 17.17
N ASP A 21 7.69 12.79 17.31
CA ASP A 21 7.13 13.75 18.27
C ASP A 21 5.82 14.40 17.77
N TRP A 22 5.58 14.35 16.45
CA TRP A 22 4.50 15.10 15.79
C TRP A 22 3.30 14.25 15.38
N THR A 23 3.48 12.93 15.29
CA THR A 23 2.52 12.00 14.72
C THR A 23 2.48 10.74 15.58
N ASP A 24 1.30 10.44 16.13
CA ASP A 24 1.07 9.21 16.88
C ASP A 24 0.97 8.01 15.95
N ASP A 25 1.46 6.85 16.41
CA ASP A 25 1.22 5.57 15.77
C ASP A 25 -0.28 5.25 15.78
N SER A 26 -0.75 4.49 14.78
CA SER A 26 -2.16 4.15 14.60
C SER A 26 -2.38 2.64 14.71
N PHE A 27 -3.51 2.25 15.29
CA PHE A 27 -3.92 0.84 15.38
C PHE A 27 -5.33 0.65 14.85
N SER A 28 -5.52 -0.42 14.09
CA SER A 28 -6.81 -0.85 13.58
C SER A 28 -6.96 -2.35 13.73
N GLU A 29 -8.19 -2.81 13.90
CA GLU A 29 -8.52 -4.24 13.95
C GLU A 29 -9.39 -4.54 12.73
N THR A 30 -9.20 -5.69 12.09
CA THR A 30 -10.07 -6.12 10.99
C THR A 30 -11.50 -6.32 11.48
N GLY A 31 -12.49 -6.17 10.60
CA GLY A 31 -13.90 -6.26 10.99
C GLY A 31 -14.32 -7.60 11.60
N ASP A 32 -13.57 -8.66 11.32
CA ASP A 32 -13.73 -10.01 11.87
C ASP A 32 -12.89 -10.27 13.14
N GLY A 33 -12.11 -9.29 13.59
CA GLY A 33 -11.23 -9.41 14.76
C GLY A 33 -10.01 -10.32 14.55
N LYS A 34 -9.78 -10.82 13.32
CA LYS A 34 -8.72 -11.79 13.03
C LYS A 34 -7.33 -11.17 13.10
N TYR A 35 -7.18 -9.91 12.72
CA TYR A 35 -5.90 -9.22 12.71
C TYR A 35 -5.92 -7.85 13.38
N GLY A 36 -4.82 -7.53 14.04
CA GLY A 36 -4.47 -6.19 14.46
C GLY A 36 -3.44 -5.61 13.49
N VAL A 37 -3.69 -4.42 12.96
CA VAL A 37 -2.78 -3.69 12.06
C VAL A 37 -2.28 -2.48 12.82
N TYR A 38 -0.97 -2.45 13.07
CA TYR A 38 -0.28 -1.34 13.69
C TYR A 38 0.52 -0.60 12.63
N ILE A 39 0.28 0.70 12.50
CA ILE A 39 0.93 1.58 11.54
C ILE A 39 1.79 2.54 12.34
N TYR A 40 3.08 2.52 12.10
CA TYR A 40 4.06 3.20 12.94
C TYR A 40 5.08 3.98 12.12
N ASN A 41 5.86 4.83 12.80
CA ASN A 41 6.74 5.81 12.15
C ASN A 41 5.96 6.65 11.12
N ILE A 42 4.72 7.01 11.44
CA ILE A 42 3.87 7.79 10.54
C ILE A 42 4.53 9.16 10.37
N ASP A 43 4.76 9.59 9.14
CA ASP A 43 5.34 10.90 8.83
C ASP A 43 4.63 11.54 7.65
N GLU A 44 4.68 12.87 7.57
CA GLU A 44 4.15 13.61 6.43
C GLU A 44 5.05 13.35 5.22
N TRP A 45 4.49 12.73 4.20
CA TRP A 45 5.17 12.50 2.94
C TRP A 45 5.16 13.77 2.07
N ARG A 46 3.97 14.35 1.81
CA ARG A 46 3.77 15.61 1.05
C ARG A 46 2.41 16.24 1.29
N MET A 47 2.34 17.55 1.52
CA MET A 47 1.09 18.34 1.49
C MET A 47 -0.05 17.67 2.27
N MET A 48 0.18 17.38 3.56
CA MET A 48 -0.76 16.67 4.45
C MET A 48 -1.11 15.23 4.02
N SER A 49 -0.31 14.64 3.12
CA SER A 49 -0.36 13.20 2.84
C SER A 49 0.62 12.49 3.75
N TYR A 50 0.18 11.47 4.47
CA TYR A 50 1.00 10.76 5.43
C TYR A 50 1.31 9.35 4.95
N ALA A 51 2.39 8.78 5.46
CA ALA A 51 2.77 7.40 5.21
C ALA A 51 3.47 6.82 6.43
N GLY A 52 3.41 5.49 6.59
CA GLY A 52 4.05 4.81 7.71
C GLY A 52 4.42 3.37 7.38
N LEU A 53 5.19 2.76 8.27
CA LEU A 53 5.50 1.33 8.24
C LEU A 53 4.34 0.53 8.84
N ILE A 54 4.25 -0.75 8.48
CA ILE A 54 3.18 -1.64 8.96
C ILE A 54 3.72 -2.80 9.77
N ALA A 55 2.94 -3.20 10.77
CA ALA A 55 2.99 -4.48 11.41
C ALA A 55 1.60 -5.10 11.49
N ILE A 56 1.48 -6.39 11.18
CA ILE A 56 0.21 -7.15 11.23
C ILE A 56 0.33 -8.26 12.26
N TYR A 57 -0.60 -8.33 13.19
CA TYR A 57 -0.67 -9.29 14.29
C TYR A 57 -1.87 -10.20 14.10
N ALA A 58 -1.73 -11.49 14.41
CA ALA A 58 -2.80 -12.49 14.25
C ALA A 58 -3.38 -13.00 15.59
N ASP A 59 -2.81 -12.55 16.72
CA ASP A 59 -3.25 -12.94 18.07
C ASP A 59 -3.09 -11.74 19.02
N LYS A 60 -4.16 -11.42 19.76
CA LYS A 60 -4.21 -10.33 20.75
C LYS A 60 -3.17 -10.47 21.85
N ASN A 61 -2.75 -11.70 22.16
CA ASN A 61 -1.78 -11.98 23.21
C ASN A 61 -0.34 -12.14 22.70
N ASN A 62 -0.14 -12.27 21.39
CA ASN A 62 1.17 -12.43 20.79
C ASN A 62 1.77 -11.05 20.47
N THR A 63 2.89 -10.75 21.10
CA THR A 63 3.61 -9.48 20.91
C THR A 63 4.43 -9.43 19.62
N LYS A 64 4.61 -10.57 18.93
CA LYS A 64 5.37 -10.64 17.69
C LYS A 64 4.45 -10.52 16.47
N PRO A 65 4.66 -9.52 15.59
CA PRO A 65 3.88 -9.42 14.38
C PRO A 65 4.19 -10.54 13.38
N LEU A 66 3.17 -10.95 12.63
CA LEU A 66 3.23 -11.90 11.52
C LEU A 66 3.85 -11.27 10.26
N VAL A 67 3.58 -9.99 10.03
CA VAL A 67 4.17 -9.16 8.98
C VAL A 67 4.75 -7.92 9.62
N ASN A 68 5.97 -7.55 9.27
CA ASN A 68 6.66 -6.39 9.84
C ASN A 68 7.52 -5.76 8.75
N SER A 69 7.29 -4.48 8.47
CA SER A 69 7.98 -3.74 7.42
C SER A 69 9.20 -3.02 7.98
N ALA A 70 10.37 -3.16 7.35
CA ALA A 70 11.51 -2.29 7.63
C ALA A 70 11.54 -1.07 6.71
N ASP A 71 11.22 -1.29 5.43
CA ASP A 71 11.45 -0.31 4.35
C ASP A 71 10.22 -0.03 3.50
N THR A 72 9.17 -0.85 3.57
CA THR A 72 7.95 -0.68 2.77
C THR A 72 6.95 0.21 3.51
N TRP A 73 6.93 1.49 3.14
CA TRP A 73 5.99 2.49 3.65
C TRP A 73 4.65 2.43 2.91
N ILE A 74 3.53 2.43 3.61
CA ILE A 74 2.19 2.51 3.01
C ILE A 74 1.60 3.90 3.17
N TRP A 75 0.63 4.24 2.34
CA TRP A 75 -0.19 5.43 2.51
C TRP A 75 -0.94 5.35 3.84
N TYR A 76 -0.95 6.43 4.60
CA TYR A 76 -1.71 6.56 5.84
C TYR A 76 -2.75 7.67 5.70
N ASP A 77 -3.98 7.35 6.09
CA ASP A 77 -5.07 8.30 6.27
C ASP A 77 -5.90 7.85 7.48
N ASN A 78 -6.35 8.83 8.26
CA ASN A 78 -7.11 8.62 9.49
C ASN A 78 -8.45 7.90 9.24
N GLU A 79 -9.04 8.09 8.05
CA GLU A 79 -10.29 7.42 7.71
C GLU A 79 -10.04 5.97 7.27
N LYS A 80 -9.10 5.76 6.32
CA LYS A 80 -8.90 4.44 5.74
C LYS A 80 -7.51 4.23 5.15
N THR A 81 -6.74 3.41 5.84
CA THR A 81 -5.38 3.06 5.41
C THR A 81 -5.31 1.80 4.54
N PHE A 82 -6.21 0.82 4.74
CA PHE A 82 -6.21 -0.44 3.98
C PHE A 82 -7.62 -0.95 3.67
N ASP A 83 -7.69 -1.83 2.67
CA ASP A 83 -8.83 -2.73 2.45
C ASP A 83 -8.45 -4.15 2.91
N TYR A 84 -9.40 -4.88 3.47
CA TYR A 84 -9.21 -6.28 3.87
C TYR A 84 -10.29 -7.15 3.24
N ALA A 85 -9.86 -8.07 2.37
CA ALA A 85 -10.68 -9.08 1.72
C ALA A 85 -10.67 -10.34 2.61
N GLN A 86 -11.69 -10.45 3.45
CA GLN A 86 -11.78 -11.45 4.52
C GLN A 86 -11.79 -12.89 4.01
N LEU A 87 -12.53 -13.20 2.94
CA LEU A 87 -12.65 -14.56 2.39
C LEU A 87 -11.34 -15.02 1.76
N SER A 88 -10.59 -14.09 1.17
CA SER A 88 -9.29 -14.31 0.51
C SER A 88 -8.10 -14.14 1.44
N ASP A 89 -8.34 -13.76 2.70
CA ASP A 89 -7.32 -13.45 3.69
C ASP A 89 -6.25 -12.45 3.19
N CYS A 90 -6.70 -11.38 2.53
CA CYS A 90 -5.81 -10.49 1.80
C CYS A 90 -6.01 -9.03 2.20
N PHE A 91 -4.93 -8.40 2.66
CA PHE A 91 -4.86 -6.95 2.81
C PHE A 91 -4.47 -6.31 1.49
N ILE A 92 -5.03 -5.15 1.19
CA ILE A 92 -4.62 -4.29 0.10
C ILE A 92 -4.25 -2.92 0.67
N PHE A 93 -2.99 -2.53 0.47
CA PHE A 93 -2.46 -1.24 0.89
C PHE A 93 -2.13 -0.37 -0.32
N ARG A 94 -2.41 0.93 -0.18
CA ARG A 94 -1.98 1.96 -1.13
C ARG A 94 -0.55 2.39 -0.81
N LYS A 95 0.19 2.82 -1.82
CA LYS A 95 1.54 3.40 -1.66
C LYS A 95 1.53 4.92 -1.80
N PRO A 96 2.32 5.65 -1.01
CA PRO A 96 2.40 7.09 -1.16
C PRO A 96 3.06 7.52 -2.47
N ALA A 97 2.44 8.49 -3.14
CA ALA A 97 3.01 9.22 -4.28
C ALA A 97 3.51 8.37 -5.45
N TYR A 98 2.78 7.30 -5.80
CA TYR A 98 3.03 6.59 -7.06
C TYR A 98 3.02 7.57 -8.24
N ASN A 99 4.15 7.66 -8.94
CA ASN A 99 4.32 8.50 -10.11
C ASN A 99 4.91 7.68 -11.25
N GLU A 100 4.05 7.32 -12.20
CA GLU A 100 4.40 6.54 -13.39
C GLU A 100 5.44 7.21 -14.31
N TYR A 101 5.65 8.53 -14.19
CA TYR A 101 6.63 9.31 -14.95
C TYR A 101 7.97 9.49 -14.21
N SER A 102 8.09 9.01 -12.97
CA SER A 102 9.36 8.98 -12.25
C SER A 102 10.35 8.04 -12.92
N THR A 103 11.65 8.33 -12.81
CA THR A 103 12.71 7.39 -13.22
C THR A 103 12.78 6.16 -12.32
N ARG A 104 12.12 6.24 -11.14
CA ARG A 104 11.94 5.16 -10.17
C ARG A 104 10.51 5.27 -9.62
N PRO A 105 9.49 4.78 -10.34
CA PRO A 105 8.12 4.80 -9.83
C PRO A 105 8.01 3.88 -8.61
N ASP A 106 7.23 4.23 -7.60
CA ASP A 106 6.88 3.24 -6.57
C ASP A 106 5.90 2.20 -7.14
N PHE A 107 5.35 1.27 -6.37
CA PHE A 107 4.20 0.45 -6.80
C PHE A 107 2.89 1.03 -6.28
N PRO A 108 1.77 1.03 -7.03
CA PRO A 108 0.56 1.71 -6.59
C PRO A 108 -0.18 0.99 -5.46
N PHE A 109 -0.29 -0.33 -5.55
CA PHE A 109 -0.91 -1.17 -4.53
C PHE A 109 -0.02 -2.36 -4.19
N ILE A 110 0.02 -2.72 -2.92
CA ILE A 110 0.62 -3.95 -2.42
C ILE A 110 -0.41 -4.79 -1.68
N LEU A 111 -0.40 -6.08 -2.00
CA LEU A 111 -1.30 -7.06 -1.44
C LEU A 111 -0.49 -7.91 -0.48
N ILE A 112 -1.06 -8.25 0.67
CA ILE A 112 -0.41 -9.10 1.66
C ILE A 112 -1.40 -10.15 2.12
N LYS A 113 -1.01 -11.42 2.02
CA LYS A 113 -1.73 -12.55 2.60
C LYS A 113 -0.96 -13.06 3.81
N PRO A 114 -1.33 -12.66 5.04
CA PRO A 114 -0.51 -12.93 6.20
C PRO A 114 -0.37 -14.43 6.50
N THR A 115 -1.45 -15.22 6.35
CA THR A 115 -1.43 -16.67 6.62
C THR A 115 -0.56 -17.42 5.63
N GLU A 116 -0.69 -17.10 4.34
CA GLU A 116 0.13 -17.69 3.27
C GLU A 116 1.58 -17.16 3.26
N LYS A 117 1.86 -16.09 4.02
CA LYS A 117 3.17 -15.43 4.10
C LYS A 117 3.67 -15.00 2.73
N VAL A 118 2.77 -14.41 1.94
CA VAL A 118 3.09 -13.86 0.62
C VAL A 118 2.58 -12.45 0.44
N PHE A 119 3.19 -11.74 -0.50
CA PHE A 119 2.75 -10.43 -0.96
C PHE A 119 2.76 -10.35 -2.48
N GLY A 120 2.01 -9.42 -3.05
CA GLY A 120 1.89 -9.22 -4.50
C GLY A 120 1.58 -7.76 -4.83
N PHE A 121 1.43 -7.45 -6.11
CA PHE A 121 1.17 -6.09 -6.58
C PHE A 121 -0.03 -6.06 -7.51
N ILE A 122 -0.82 -4.99 -7.45
CA ILE A 122 -1.77 -4.63 -8.51
C ILE A 122 -1.18 -3.43 -9.24
N GLU A 123 -0.99 -3.56 -10.55
CA GLU A 123 -0.59 -2.45 -11.41
C GLU A 123 -1.71 -1.42 -11.55
N TRP A 124 -1.32 -0.16 -11.52
CA TRP A 124 -2.22 0.97 -11.66
C TRP A 124 -1.49 2.18 -12.23
N ASP A 125 -2.25 3.18 -12.67
CA ASP A 125 -1.71 4.50 -13.00
C ASP A 125 -1.72 5.41 -11.75
N ALA A 126 -1.36 6.68 -11.92
CA ALA A 126 -1.33 7.65 -10.83
C ALA A 126 -2.70 7.89 -10.15
N THR A 127 -3.81 7.37 -10.71
CA THR A 127 -5.15 7.51 -10.11
C THR A 127 -5.42 6.51 -8.99
N SER A 128 -4.48 5.61 -8.68
CA SER A 128 -4.64 4.60 -7.62
C SER A 128 -5.06 5.18 -6.29
N ILE A 129 -4.64 6.40 -5.99
CA ILE A 129 -5.00 7.13 -4.76
C ILE A 129 -6.51 7.30 -4.57
N TYR A 130 -7.28 7.32 -5.66
CA TYR A 130 -8.72 7.53 -5.65
C TYR A 130 -9.53 6.23 -5.64
N TYR A 131 -8.86 5.08 -5.65
CA TYR A 131 -9.49 3.77 -5.71
C TYR A 131 -9.20 2.92 -4.47
N GLY A 132 -10.15 2.03 -4.18
CA GLY A 132 -10.03 0.97 -3.19
C GLY A 132 -10.77 -0.26 -3.68
N PHE A 133 -10.92 -1.25 -2.81
CA PHE A 133 -11.42 -2.57 -3.18
C PHE A 133 -12.52 -3.05 -2.23
N THR A 134 -13.44 -3.84 -2.77
CA THR A 134 -14.39 -4.64 -2.00
C THR A 134 -14.29 -6.07 -2.49
N GLU A 135 -14.30 -7.03 -1.58
CA GLU A 135 -14.31 -8.44 -1.96
C GLU A 135 -15.70 -8.86 -2.44
N LEU A 136 -15.79 -9.47 -3.62
CA LEU A 136 -17.05 -10.06 -4.12
C LEU A 136 -17.22 -11.50 -3.62
N GLN A 137 -16.13 -12.25 -3.69
CA GLN A 137 -16.04 -13.66 -3.33
C GLN A 137 -14.56 -14.00 -3.14
N ASN A 138 -14.28 -15.18 -2.58
CA ASN A 138 -12.92 -15.66 -2.44
C ASN A 138 -12.16 -15.59 -3.79
N GLY A 139 -11.00 -14.93 -3.77
CA GLY A 139 -10.12 -14.72 -4.92
C GLY A 139 -10.52 -13.57 -5.85
N LYS A 140 -11.62 -12.83 -5.61
CA LYS A 140 -12.08 -11.75 -6.52
C LYS A 140 -12.40 -10.46 -5.79
N LEU A 141 -11.76 -9.39 -6.24
CA LEU A 141 -11.99 -8.03 -5.76
C LEU A 141 -12.72 -7.21 -6.82
N THR A 142 -13.55 -6.28 -6.37
CA THR A 142 -14.13 -5.22 -7.21
C THR A 142 -13.59 -3.87 -6.81
N VAL A 143 -13.21 -3.09 -7.82
CA VAL A 143 -12.72 -1.73 -7.68
C VAL A 143 -13.87 -0.78 -7.32
N LYS A 144 -13.67 0.04 -6.29
CA LYS A 144 -14.57 1.13 -5.86
C LYS A 144 -13.84 2.47 -5.79
N GLU A 145 -14.60 3.54 -5.94
CA GLU A 145 -14.11 4.91 -5.79
C GLU A 145 -14.05 5.27 -4.30
N VAL A 146 -12.91 5.81 -3.84
CA VAL A 146 -12.74 6.34 -2.47
C VAL A 146 -13.06 7.83 -2.45
N HIS A 147 -12.67 8.57 -3.50
CA HIS A 147 -13.00 9.99 -3.67
C HIS A 147 -13.64 10.24 -5.04
N PRO A 148 -14.94 9.94 -5.21
CA PRO A 148 -15.64 10.06 -6.49
C PRO A 148 -15.57 11.46 -7.13
N LYS A 149 -15.67 12.50 -6.29
CA LYS A 149 -15.66 13.90 -6.73
C LYS A 149 -14.32 14.32 -7.33
N ASP A 150 -13.21 13.80 -6.80
CA ASP A 150 -11.88 14.11 -7.32
C ASP A 150 -11.64 13.43 -8.67
N LEU A 151 -12.16 12.21 -8.83
CA LEU A 151 -12.09 11.47 -10.10
C LEU A 151 -12.87 12.13 -11.23
N GLU A 152 -14.03 12.74 -10.94
CA GLU A 152 -14.84 13.44 -11.95
C GLU A 152 -14.05 14.55 -12.66
N ASN A 153 -13.13 15.20 -11.95
CA ASN A 153 -12.32 16.29 -12.49
C ASN A 153 -11.16 15.83 -13.39
N LEU A 154 -10.79 14.54 -13.36
CA LEU A 154 -9.61 14.03 -14.07
C LEU A 154 -9.87 13.69 -15.54
N ASN A 155 -11.13 13.61 -15.96
CA ASN A 155 -11.54 13.22 -17.32
C ASN A 155 -10.82 11.96 -17.84
N ARG A 156 -10.62 10.97 -16.97
CA ARG A 156 -10.02 9.66 -17.29
C ARG A 156 -11.08 8.56 -17.22
N PRO A 157 -10.94 7.46 -17.99
CA PRO A 157 -11.81 6.30 -17.85
C PRO A 157 -11.82 5.79 -16.41
N LYS A 158 -13.01 5.68 -15.82
CA LYS A 158 -13.18 5.12 -14.48
C LYS A 158 -12.98 3.62 -14.52
N ARG A 159 -12.25 3.07 -13.53
CA ARG A 159 -12.05 1.62 -13.35
C ARG A 159 -13.04 1.00 -12.36
N THR A 160 -14.05 1.75 -11.93
CA THR A 160 -15.09 1.31 -11.00
C THR A 160 -15.80 0.08 -11.54
N ASN A 161 -16.06 -0.90 -10.68
CA ASN A 161 -16.61 -2.21 -11.02
C ASN A 161 -15.68 -3.15 -11.82
N GLU A 162 -14.44 -2.75 -12.11
CA GLU A 162 -13.45 -3.69 -12.63
C GLU A 162 -13.19 -4.80 -11.61
N ILE A 163 -13.10 -6.04 -12.10
CA ILE A 163 -12.86 -7.23 -11.28
C ILE A 163 -11.38 -7.60 -11.37
N ILE A 164 -10.72 -7.68 -10.22
CA ILE A 164 -9.36 -8.19 -10.09
C ILE A 164 -9.42 -9.62 -9.57
N ASP A 165 -8.88 -10.56 -10.36
CA ASP A 165 -8.72 -11.97 -9.97
C ASP A 165 -7.36 -12.16 -9.28
N LEU A 166 -7.39 -12.51 -8.00
CA LEU A 166 -6.18 -12.71 -7.18
C LEU A 166 -5.34 -13.91 -7.61
N ASN A 167 -5.91 -14.83 -8.39
CA ASN A 167 -5.15 -15.96 -8.95
C ASN A 167 -4.20 -15.53 -10.06
N ASN A 168 -4.40 -14.35 -10.65
CA ASN A 168 -3.53 -13.79 -11.69
C ASN A 168 -2.40 -12.93 -11.12
N ILE A 169 -2.31 -12.81 -9.79
CA ILE A 169 -1.26 -12.03 -9.13
C ILE A 169 -0.02 -12.90 -8.96
N ASP A 170 1.13 -12.36 -9.37
CA ASP A 170 2.43 -12.92 -9.00
C ASP A 170 2.67 -12.72 -7.49
N TRP A 171 2.75 -13.82 -6.75
CA TRP A 171 2.99 -13.81 -5.31
C TRP A 171 4.46 -14.05 -4.96
N TYR A 172 4.98 -13.28 -4.02
CA TYR A 172 6.35 -13.32 -3.51
C TYR A 172 6.34 -13.63 -2.02
N HIS A 173 7.38 -14.31 -1.53
CA HIS A 173 7.46 -14.71 -0.14
C HIS A 173 7.71 -13.49 0.78
N ILE A 174 7.00 -13.39 1.92
CA ILE A 174 7.05 -12.23 2.83
C ILE A 174 8.45 -11.94 3.41
N LYS A 175 9.35 -12.93 3.40
CA LYS A 175 10.76 -12.74 3.77
C LYS A 175 11.48 -11.72 2.89
N ASP A 176 10.98 -11.48 1.68
CA ASP A 176 11.53 -10.55 0.70
C ASP A 176 10.75 -9.22 0.67
N PHE A 177 9.87 -8.98 1.66
CA PHE A 177 8.99 -7.81 1.71
C PHE A 177 9.76 -6.47 1.76
N ASP A 178 10.90 -6.41 2.44
CA ASP A 178 11.75 -5.21 2.44
C ASP A 178 12.40 -4.95 1.06
N LYS A 179 12.39 -5.95 0.18
CA LYS A 179 12.84 -5.83 -1.23
C LYS A 179 11.69 -5.64 -2.20
N ALA A 180 10.47 -5.35 -1.72
CA ALA A 180 9.28 -5.23 -2.57
C ALA A 180 9.49 -4.24 -3.73
N LEU A 181 10.09 -3.08 -3.48
CA LEU A 181 10.35 -2.09 -4.53
C LEU A 181 11.32 -2.62 -5.61
N GLU A 182 12.39 -3.30 -5.21
CA GLU A 182 13.35 -3.91 -6.13
C GLU A 182 12.70 -5.03 -6.96
N ILE A 183 11.84 -5.84 -6.34
CA ILE A 183 11.07 -6.89 -7.02
C ILE A 183 10.12 -6.26 -8.04
N TYR A 184 9.40 -5.21 -7.65
CA TYR A 184 8.48 -4.49 -8.51
C TYR A 184 9.19 -3.94 -9.75
N HIS A 185 10.32 -3.23 -9.60
CA HIS A 185 11.07 -2.69 -10.75
C HIS A 185 11.61 -3.76 -11.69
N ARG A 186 12.02 -4.92 -11.16
CA ARG A 186 12.49 -6.05 -11.97
C ARG A 186 11.39 -6.63 -12.85
N LYS A 187 10.14 -6.59 -12.38
CA LYS A 187 8.96 -7.13 -13.07
C LYS A 187 8.36 -6.14 -14.04
N THR A 188 8.29 -4.86 -13.66
CA THR A 188 7.59 -3.86 -14.44
C THR A 188 8.39 -3.29 -15.60
N LYS A 189 9.72 -3.51 -15.65
CA LYS A 189 10.68 -3.06 -16.70
C LYS A 189 10.00 -2.28 -17.84
N LYS A 190 9.57 -1.05 -17.55
CA LYS A 190 9.25 -0.11 -18.62
C LYS A 190 10.59 0.14 -19.31
N PRO A 191 10.70 -0.01 -20.65
CA PRO A 191 11.90 0.44 -21.32
C PRO A 191 12.12 1.88 -20.88
N VAL A 192 13.29 2.16 -20.30
CA VAL A 192 13.69 3.53 -20.00
C VAL A 192 13.52 4.28 -21.31
N HIS A 193 12.47 5.10 -21.41
CA HIS A 193 12.32 5.95 -22.58
C HIS A 193 13.60 6.75 -22.63
N ASN A 194 14.44 6.45 -23.63
CA ASN A 194 15.46 7.35 -24.10
C ASN A 194 14.72 8.66 -24.38
N ARG A 195 14.70 9.56 -23.41
CA ARG A 195 14.29 10.94 -23.62
C ARG A 195 15.35 11.47 -24.57
N THR A 196 15.07 11.40 -25.87
CA THR A 196 15.51 12.44 -26.79
C THR A 196 15.03 13.74 -26.15
N LEU A 197 15.96 14.42 -25.47
CA LEU A 197 15.79 15.81 -25.10
C LEU A 197 15.25 16.53 -26.34
N PRO A 198 14.23 17.41 -26.24
CA PRO A 198 13.87 18.24 -27.35
C PRO A 198 15.14 18.94 -27.83
N LYS A 199 15.55 18.68 -29.07
CA LYS A 199 16.63 19.45 -29.71
C LYS A 199 16.23 20.91 -29.53
N ALA A 200 17.00 21.65 -28.73
CA ALA A 200 16.88 23.09 -28.66
C ALA A 200 16.91 23.60 -30.10
N ARG A 201 15.79 24.15 -30.57
CA ARG A 201 15.77 24.91 -31.81
C ARG A 201 16.67 26.11 -31.58
N ARG A 202 17.89 26.05 -32.11
CA ARG A 202 18.68 27.25 -32.40
C ARG A 202 17.89 28.06 -33.41
N THR A 203 17.10 29.01 -32.96
CA THR A 203 16.73 30.16 -33.78
C THR A 203 17.94 31.08 -33.80
N TRP A 204 18.69 31.00 -34.89
CA TRP A 204 19.44 32.15 -35.39
C TRP A 204 18.42 33.09 -36.02
N TRP A 205 18.53 34.38 -35.68
CA TRP A 205 18.22 35.62 -36.40
C TRP A 205 17.87 36.68 -35.36
#